data_AF-A0A7Y5YJW7-F1
#
_entry.id   AF-A0A7Y5YJW7-F1
#
_cell.length_a   1.000
_cell.length_b   1.000
_cell.length_c   1.000
_cell.angle_alpha   90.00
_cell.angle_beta   90.00
_cell.angle_gamma   90.00
#
_symmetry.space_group_name_H-M   'P 1'
#
loop_
_entity.id
_entity.type
_entity.pdbx_description
1 polymer ?
#
loop_
_entity_poly.entity_id
_entity_poly.type
_entity_poly.pdbx_seq_one_letter_code
_entity_poly.pdbx_strand_id
1 'polypeptide(L)'
;MAHPPLSKLYQAKAKLEKRHSDTLRDAKKDEDEEFEKRVKAALKSYRFIRLPEVRALTTLSTSEIYRRIAAGTFPKQVKLGPKSSVWPLSAVLDFIDENVRKSREELD
;
A
#
# COMPACT_ATOMS: atom_id res chain seq x y z
N MET A 1 23.77 45.23 5.84
CA MET A 1 24.38 43.90 5.56
C MET A 1 25.37 43.57 6.66
N ALA A 2 25.11 42.53 7.44
CA ALA A 2 26.05 41.67 8.17
C ALA A 2 25.25 40.87 9.23
N HIS A 3 24.67 39.72 8.83
CA HIS A 3 24.12 38.79 9.80
C HIS A 3 25.27 38.04 10.48
N PRO A 4 25.25 37.89 11.81
CA PRO A 4 26.28 37.17 12.54
C PRO A 4 26.38 35.71 12.08
N PRO A 5 27.59 35.11 12.05
CA PRO A 5 27.81 33.81 11.43
C PRO A 5 27.06 32.71 12.18
N LEU A 6 26.34 31.89 11.39
CA LEU A 6 25.45 30.77 11.74
C LEU A 6 26.06 29.67 12.66
N SER A 7 27.29 29.84 13.16
CA SER A 7 28.03 28.85 13.94
C SER A 7 27.52 28.71 15.38
N LYS A 8 27.10 29.80 16.05
CA LYS A 8 26.64 29.72 17.46
C LYS A 8 25.20 29.21 17.60
N LEU A 9 24.33 29.47 16.61
CA LEU A 9 22.95 28.96 16.62
C LEU A 9 22.89 27.46 16.30
N TYR A 10 23.80 26.95 15.46
CA TYR A 10 23.83 25.52 15.13
C TYR A 10 24.37 24.66 16.29
N GLN A 11 25.37 25.16 17.03
CA GLN A 11 25.91 24.44 18.19
C GLN A 11 24.95 24.40 19.40
N ALA A 12 24.13 25.43 19.59
CA ALA A 12 23.08 25.43 20.61
C ALA A 12 21.94 24.45 20.27
N LYS A 13 21.57 24.33 18.98
CA LYS A 13 20.55 23.39 18.49
C LYS A 13 20.98 21.93 18.70
N ALA A 14 22.24 21.60 18.40
CA ALA A 14 22.77 20.25 18.57
C ALA A 14 22.89 19.80 20.05
N LYS A 15 23.04 20.74 20.99
CA LYS A 15 23.18 20.44 22.44
C LYS A 15 21.83 20.27 23.14
N LEU A 16 20.75 20.83 22.58
CA LEU A 16 19.36 20.56 22.98
C LEU A 16 18.84 19.23 22.37
N GLU A 17 19.20 18.93 21.12
CA GLU A 17 18.83 17.67 20.45
C GLU A 17 19.46 16.42 21.09
N LYS A 18 20.61 16.54 21.76
CA LYS A 18 21.28 15.40 22.40
C LYS A 18 20.78 15.00 23.79
N ARG A 19 19.97 15.81 24.49
CA ARG A 19 19.40 15.43 25.81
C ARG A 19 17.92 15.05 25.77
N HIS A 20 17.22 15.38 24.68
CA HIS A 20 15.84 14.95 24.44
C HIS A 20 15.74 13.71 23.53
N SER A 21 16.88 13.10 23.20
CA SER A 21 17.01 12.06 22.17
C SER A 21 16.46 10.68 22.55
N ASP A 22 16.29 10.37 23.84
CA ASP A 22 15.98 8.99 24.27
C ASP A 22 14.51 8.76 24.66
N THR A 23 13.63 9.75 24.51
CA THR A 23 12.19 9.53 24.74
C THR A 23 11.29 10.14 23.66
N LEU A 24 11.88 10.83 22.68
CA LEU A 24 11.14 11.41 21.54
C LEU A 24 11.45 10.72 20.20
N ARG A 25 12.39 9.77 20.18
CA ARG A 25 12.70 8.98 18.98
C ARG A 25 11.67 7.90 18.71
N ASP A 26 11.14 7.27 19.75
CA ASP A 26 10.15 6.21 19.59
C ASP A 26 8.78 6.79 19.20
N ALA A 27 8.31 7.84 19.87
CA ALA A 27 7.01 8.46 19.57
C ALA A 27 6.90 9.04 18.15
N LYS A 28 7.96 9.66 17.60
CA LYS A 28 7.95 10.13 16.20
C LYS A 28 8.02 9.00 15.18
N LYS A 29 8.69 7.91 15.51
CA LYS A 29 8.84 6.76 14.61
C LYS A 29 7.52 6.00 14.48
N ASP A 30 6.77 5.89 15.57
CA ASP A 30 5.45 5.27 15.58
C ASP A 30 4.43 6.10 14.77
N GLU A 31 4.48 7.44 14.87
CA GLU A 31 3.65 8.34 14.06
C GLU A 31 3.99 8.26 12.55
N ASP A 32 5.28 8.21 12.21
CA ASP A 32 5.74 8.08 10.82
C ASP A 32 5.37 6.71 10.21
N GLU A 33 5.44 5.63 11.00
CA GLU A 33 5.06 4.28 10.58
C GLU A 33 3.53 4.14 10.40
N GLU A 34 2.74 4.72 11.30
CA GLU A 34 1.29 4.75 11.16
C GLU A 34 0.84 5.60 9.96
N PHE A 35 1.49 6.75 9.73
CA PHE A 35 1.23 7.58 8.56
C PHE A 35 1.53 6.82 7.26
N GLU A 36 2.72 6.20 7.17
CA GLU A 36 3.09 5.35 6.02
C GLU A 36 2.12 4.19 5.81
N LYS A 37 1.68 3.54 6.89
CA LYS A 37 0.69 2.46 6.83
C LYS A 37 -0.64 2.95 6.24
N ARG A 38 -1.13 4.11 6.66
CA ARG A 38 -2.38 4.69 6.15
C ARG A 38 -2.27 5.14 4.70
N VAL A 39 -1.14 5.75 4.31
CA VAL A 39 -0.88 6.14 2.92
C VAL A 39 -0.81 4.91 2.02
N LYS A 40 -0.09 3.85 2.42
CA LYS A 40 -0.04 2.59 1.66
C LYS A 40 -1.41 1.93 1.55
N ALA A 41 -2.20 1.92 2.61
CA ALA A 41 -3.56 1.39 2.59
C ALA A 41 -4.46 2.18 1.62
N ALA A 42 -4.38 3.51 1.64
CA ALA A 42 -5.10 4.36 0.70
C ALA A 42 -4.66 4.11 -0.74
N LEU A 43 -3.35 4.08 -1.02
CA LEU A 43 -2.82 3.80 -2.36
C LEU A 43 -3.25 2.44 -2.89
N LYS A 44 -3.30 1.41 -2.04
CA LYS A 44 -3.80 0.07 -2.41
C LYS A 44 -5.26 0.13 -2.89
N SER A 45 -6.08 0.97 -2.25
CA SER A 45 -7.50 1.11 -2.55
C SER A 45 -7.80 1.91 -3.82
N TYR A 46 -6.98 2.91 -4.14
CA TYR A 46 -7.16 3.77 -5.32
C TYR A 46 -6.37 3.33 -6.56
N ARG A 47 -5.51 2.32 -6.46
CA ARG A 47 -4.67 1.87 -7.57
C ARG A 47 -5.43 0.91 -8.48
N PHE A 48 -5.38 1.19 -9.79
CA PHE A 48 -5.81 0.27 -10.83
C PHE A 48 -4.65 -0.54 -11.39
N ILE A 49 -4.91 -1.80 -11.70
CA ILE A 49 -3.96 -2.74 -12.29
C ILE A 49 -4.52 -3.34 -13.59
N ARG A 50 -3.61 -3.70 -14.50
CA ARG A 50 -3.97 -4.31 -15.79
C ARG A 50 -3.85 -5.82 -15.74
N LEU A 51 -4.42 -6.51 -16.74
CA LEU A 51 -4.44 -7.96 -16.83
C LEU A 51 -3.07 -8.65 -16.59
N PRO A 52 -1.92 -8.17 -17.10
CA PRO A 52 -0.63 -8.80 -16.81
C PRO A 52 -0.28 -8.83 -15.31
N GLU A 53 -0.60 -7.75 -14.59
CA GLU A 53 -0.36 -7.64 -13.15
C GLU A 53 -1.36 -8.47 -12.35
N VAL A 54 -2.64 -8.49 -12.77
CA VAL A 54 -3.65 -9.39 -12.18
C VAL A 54 -3.19 -10.85 -12.27
N ARG A 55 -2.65 -11.26 -13.41
CA ARG A 55 -2.10 -12.61 -13.61
C ARG A 55 -0.88 -12.88 -12.74
N ALA A 56 0.01 -11.90 -12.59
CA ALA A 56 1.18 -12.03 -11.73
C ALA A 56 0.79 -12.22 -10.26
N LEU A 57 -0.24 -11.49 -9.79
CA LEU A 57 -0.72 -11.58 -8.41
C LEU A 57 -1.50 -12.87 -8.12
N THR A 58 -2.35 -13.29 -9.05
CA THR A 58 -3.27 -14.42 -8.82
C THR A 58 -2.75 -15.75 -9.34
N THR A 59 -1.66 -15.74 -10.11
CA THR A 59 -1.09 -16.88 -10.87
C THR A 59 -2.06 -17.56 -11.86
N LEU A 60 -3.28 -17.03 -12.01
CA LEU A 60 -4.31 -17.56 -12.91
C LEU A 60 -3.99 -17.22 -14.37
N SER A 61 -4.42 -18.10 -15.27
CA SER A 61 -4.39 -17.81 -16.71
C SER A 61 -5.46 -16.78 -17.08
N THR A 62 -5.29 -16.12 -18.23
CA THR A 62 -6.29 -15.16 -18.75
C THR A 62 -7.66 -15.81 -18.92
N SER A 63 -7.71 -17.03 -19.48
CA SER A 63 -8.96 -17.76 -19.68
C SER A 63 -9.63 -18.09 -18.35
N GLU A 64 -8.84 -18.45 -17.33
CA GLU A 64 -9.36 -18.73 -16.00
C GLU A 64 -9.97 -17.49 -15.34
N ILE A 65 -9.29 -16.35 -15.44
CA ILE A 65 -9.80 -15.08 -14.95
C ILE A 65 -11.15 -14.78 -15.57
N TYR A 66 -11.29 -14.89 -16.90
CA TYR A 66 -12.56 -14.64 -17.57
C TYR A 66 -13.63 -15.68 -17.23
N ARG A 67 -13.26 -16.96 -17.04
CA ARG A 67 -14.19 -18.01 -16.58
C ARG A 67 -14.75 -17.68 -15.20
N ARG A 68 -13.91 -17.26 -14.27
CA ARG A 68 -14.35 -16.86 -12.92
C ARG A 68 -15.15 -15.56 -12.92
N ILE A 69 -14.83 -14.61 -13.80
CA ILE A 69 -15.67 -13.41 -14.01
C ILE A 69 -17.08 -13.82 -14.49
N ALA A 70 -17.17 -14.75 -15.44
CA ALA A 70 -18.45 -15.26 -15.92
C ALA A 70 -19.21 -16.03 -14.82
N ALA A 71 -18.51 -16.78 -13.98
CA ALA A 71 -19.06 -17.47 -12.82
C ALA A 71 -19.40 -16.52 -11.64
N GLY A 72 -19.04 -15.23 -11.72
CA GLY A 72 -19.23 -14.26 -10.64
C GLY A 72 -18.31 -14.44 -9.44
N THR A 73 -17.27 -15.27 -9.54
CA THR A 73 -16.33 -15.59 -8.45
C THR A 73 -15.03 -14.78 -8.50
N PHE A 74 -14.90 -13.87 -9.47
CA PHE A 74 -13.76 -12.96 -9.61
C PHE A 74 -14.22 -11.52 -9.86
N PRO A 75 -13.51 -10.48 -9.38
CA PRO A 75 -13.90 -9.10 -9.58
C PRO A 75 -14.02 -8.73 -11.06
N LYS A 76 -15.11 -8.04 -11.40
CA LYS A 76 -15.36 -7.54 -12.75
C LYS A 76 -14.38 -6.43 -13.10
N GLN A 77 -13.97 -6.40 -14.37
CA GLN A 77 -13.09 -5.35 -14.89
C GLN A 77 -13.83 -4.01 -15.03
N VAL A 78 -13.14 -2.92 -14.72
CA VAL A 78 -13.55 -1.55 -15.02
C VAL A 78 -12.99 -1.16 -16.39
N LYS A 79 -13.85 -0.68 -17.29
CA LYS A 79 -13.43 -0.18 -18.60
C LYS A 79 -13.10 1.30 -18.50
N LEU A 80 -11.84 1.67 -18.67
CA LEU A 80 -11.41 3.08 -18.79
C LEU A 80 -11.47 3.60 -20.23
N GLY A 81 -11.62 2.71 -21.20
CA GLY A 81 -11.76 3.05 -22.61
C GLY A 81 -11.99 1.82 -23.49
N PRO A 82 -12.09 1.98 -24.81
CA PRO A 82 -12.48 0.91 -25.74
C PRO A 82 -11.58 -0.33 -25.69
N LYS A 83 -10.28 -0.14 -25.40
CA LYS A 83 -9.27 -1.20 -25.30
C LYS A 83 -8.59 -1.26 -23.92
N SER A 84 -9.12 -0.55 -22.93
CA SER A 84 -8.49 -0.44 -21.61
C SER A 84 -9.41 -1.01 -20.54
N SER A 85 -9.11 -2.24 -20.14
CA SER A 85 -9.72 -2.92 -19.00
C SER A 85 -8.73 -2.93 -17.84
N VAL A 86 -9.19 -2.49 -16.67
CA VAL A 86 -8.42 -2.44 -15.44
C VAL A 86 -9.21 -3.04 -14.28
N TRP A 87 -8.52 -3.40 -13.21
CA TRP A 87 -9.12 -3.86 -11.97
C TRP A 87 -8.63 -3.00 -10.81
N PRO A 88 -9.48 -2.69 -9.82
CA PRO A 88 -9.00 -2.16 -8.55
C PRO A 88 -8.04 -3.17 -7.90
N LEU A 89 -6.86 -2.72 -7.47
CA LEU A 89 -5.89 -3.57 -6.79
C LEU A 89 -6.48 -4.15 -5.51
N SER A 90 -7.18 -3.34 -4.72
CA SER A 90 -7.91 -3.79 -3.53
C SER A 90 -8.80 -4.99 -3.81
N ALA A 91 -9.69 -4.89 -4.81
CA ALA A 91 -10.61 -5.97 -5.14
C ALA A 91 -9.92 -7.29 -5.52
N VAL A 92 -8.77 -7.22 -6.19
CA VAL A 92 -7.97 -8.42 -6.53
C VAL A 92 -7.30 -9.01 -5.30
N LEU A 93 -6.84 -8.17 -4.37
CA LEU A 93 -6.23 -8.63 -3.12
C LEU A 93 -7.28 -9.21 -2.16
N ASP A 94 -8.45 -8.58 -2.06
CA ASP A 94 -9.58 -9.10 -1.28
C ASP A 94 -10.01 -10.48 -1.79
N PHE A 95 -9.98 -10.69 -3.11
CA PHE A 95 -10.19 -12.01 -3.70
C PHE A 95 -9.12 -13.02 -3.24
N ILE A 96 -7.83 -12.64 -3.22
CA ILE A 96 -6.76 -13.54 -2.75
C ILE A 96 -6.97 -13.89 -1.27
N ASP A 97 -7.23 -12.88 -0.43
CA ASP A 97 -7.46 -13.06 1.01
C ASP A 97 -8.66 -13.99 1.27
N GLU A 98 -9.75 -13.82 0.51
CA GLU A 98 -10.92 -14.70 0.57
C GLU A 98 -10.59 -16.15 0.18
N ASN A 99 -9.75 -16.37 -0.85
CA ASN A 99 -9.34 -17.74 -1.21
C ASN A 99 -8.42 -18.35 -0.15
N VAL A 100 -7.53 -17.56 0.44
CA VAL A 100 -6.67 -18.02 1.56
C VAL A 100 -7.53 -18.39 2.76
N ARG A 101 -8.53 -17.57 3.10
CA ARG A 101 -9.48 -17.85 4.18
C ARG A 101 -10.26 -19.14 3.92
N LYS A 102 -10.86 -19.29 2.73
CA LYS A 102 -11.55 -20.53 2.33
C LYS A 102 -10.65 -21.76 2.45
N SER A 103 -9.40 -21.69 1.98
CA SER A 103 -8.47 -22.83 2.09
C SER A 103 -8.11 -23.20 3.54
N ARG A 104 -8.29 -22.28 4.49
CA ARG A 104 -8.01 -22.50 5.92
C ARG A 104 -9.25 -22.98 6.67
N GLU A 105 -10.44 -22.53 6.26
CA GLU A 105 -11.73 -22.95 6.82
C GLU A 105 -12.14 -24.36 6.37
N GLU A 106 -11.64 -24.84 5.23
CA GLU A 106 -11.90 -26.21 4.73
C GLU A 106 -11.12 -27.32 5.49
N LEU A 107 -10.41 -26.96 6.56
CA LEU A 107 -9.61 -27.88 7.40
C LEU A 107 -10.20 -28.14 8.80
N ASP A 108 -11.39 -27.61 9.10
CA ASP A 108 -12.19 -27.92 10.29
C ASP A 108 -13.44 -28.74 9.93
#